data_AF-A0A6V7VSA9-F1
#
_entry.id   AF-A0A6V7VSA9-F1
#
_cell.length_a   1.000
_cell.length_b   1.000
_cell.length_c   1.000
_cell.angle_alpha   90.00
_cell.angle_beta   90.00
_cell.angle_gamma   90.00
#
_symmetry.space_group_name_H-M   'P 1'
#
loop_
_entity.id
_entity.type
_entity.pdbx_description
1 polymer ?
#
loop_
_entity_poly.entity_id
_entity_poly.type
_entity_poly.pdbx_seq_one_letter_code
_entity_poly.pdbx_strand_id
1 'polypeptide(L)'
;MIITLIIIFLRLLIQLNAQINNGIFPQEIQIEAKFEQLKWNESKNIFISKNSIENTQKCLKRHFSADSFVCVCNSIHCDQPEEIGKFTGKNAFIYQTDPIKQRLNKKELKIIERKNKGIKLELQNTVKIRINASQQYQKILGFGGAFTDAVGYNLNLLSKKTRMQLLRTYFDKNIGIRYTVGRVPISSCDFSSRVYSYCDTDDDFKLKTFSLAEEDLHMKIPHILTANILAGSPLNLVATSWSAPAWMKTSRKMPGGGILRGKLDGPFYHTYAHYLRRFF
;
A
#
# COMPACT_ATOMS: atom_id res chain seq x y z
N MET A 1 -7.37 -15.53 -5.55
CA MET A 1 -6.24 -15.96 -6.40
C MET A 1 -5.49 -14.69 -6.78
N ILE A 2 -4.42 -14.23 -6.13
CA ILE A 2 -3.33 -14.88 -5.40
C ILE A 2 -3.17 -14.15 -4.05
N ILE A 3 -3.41 -14.87 -2.96
CA ILE A 3 -2.87 -14.56 -1.63
C ILE A 3 -1.60 -15.40 -1.51
N THR A 4 -0.44 -14.88 -1.92
CA THR A 4 0.88 -15.40 -1.48
C THR A 4 1.97 -14.44 -1.92
N LEU A 5 2.93 -14.16 -1.02
CA LEU A 5 4.00 -13.13 -1.08
C LEU A 5 3.48 -11.71 -0.82
N ILE A 6 3.37 -11.22 0.43
CA ILE A 6 4.44 -11.08 1.42
C ILE A 6 3.96 -11.68 2.76
N ILE A 7 3.87 -13.01 2.77
CA ILE A 7 3.98 -13.85 3.96
C ILE A 7 5.34 -14.53 3.84
N ILE A 8 6.40 -13.79 4.14
CA ILE A 8 7.68 -14.39 4.58
C ILE A 8 7.91 -14.11 6.07
N PHE A 9 7.05 -13.30 6.72
CA PHE A 9 7.01 -13.16 8.17
C PHE A 9 5.87 -13.92 8.89
N LEU A 10 4.87 -14.43 8.15
CA LEU A 10 3.67 -15.04 8.77
C LEU A 10 3.62 -16.58 8.75
N ARG A 11 4.59 -17.28 8.13
CA ARG A 11 4.72 -18.74 8.32
C ARG A 11 5.43 -19.13 9.62
N LEU A 12 6.08 -18.17 10.28
CA LEU A 12 6.50 -18.31 11.67
C LEU A 12 5.31 -18.18 12.64
N LEU A 13 4.28 -17.39 12.32
CA LEU A 13 3.22 -17.05 13.27
C LEU A 13 2.11 -18.09 13.43
N ILE A 14 1.90 -19.01 12.48
CA ILE A 14 0.83 -20.04 12.59
C ILE A 14 1.32 -21.30 13.32
N GLN A 15 2.61 -21.62 13.27
CA GLN A 15 3.20 -22.62 14.19
C GLN A 15 3.32 -22.09 15.63
N LEU A 16 3.27 -20.77 15.80
CA LEU A 16 3.39 -20.07 17.08
C LEU A 16 2.14 -20.19 17.95
N ASN A 17 0.94 -20.37 17.36
CA ASN A 17 -0.30 -20.38 18.13
C ASN A 17 -0.54 -21.70 18.90
N ALA A 18 0.12 -22.80 18.47
CA ALA A 18 0.05 -24.09 19.16
C ALA A 18 1.06 -24.24 20.31
N GLN A 19 2.00 -23.30 20.48
CA GLN A 19 3.04 -23.35 21.52
C GLN A 19 2.93 -22.23 22.58
N ILE A 20 1.88 -21.42 22.54
CA ILE A 20 1.60 -20.37 23.53
C ILE A 20 1.47 -20.95 24.97
N ASN A 21 1.18 -22.24 25.13
CA ASN A 21 1.02 -22.86 26.44
C ASN A 21 2.34 -23.29 27.12
N ASN A 22 3.51 -23.21 26.47
CA ASN A 22 4.74 -23.77 27.03
C ASN A 22 5.87 -22.77 27.37
N GLY A 23 5.60 -21.46 27.44
CA GLY A 23 6.52 -20.51 28.10
C GLY A 23 7.93 -20.36 27.47
N ILE A 24 8.10 -20.70 26.19
CA ILE A 24 9.39 -20.61 25.48
C ILE A 24 9.29 -19.56 24.38
N PHE A 25 9.42 -18.27 24.71
CA PHE A 25 9.85 -17.24 23.74
C PHE A 25 10.87 -16.29 24.38
N PRO A 26 11.92 -15.89 23.63
CA PRO A 26 12.98 -15.00 24.07
C PRO A 26 12.47 -13.62 24.46
N GLN A 27 12.98 -13.09 25.58
CA GLN A 27 12.61 -11.76 26.09
C GLN A 27 13.19 -10.62 25.23
N GLU A 28 14.16 -10.89 24.36
CA GLU A 28 14.86 -9.89 23.54
C GLU A 28 15.20 -10.38 22.12
N ILE A 29 15.01 -9.50 21.12
CA ILE A 29 15.45 -9.69 19.74
C ILE A 29 16.62 -8.75 19.47
N GLN A 30 17.76 -9.30 19.07
CA GLN A 30 18.97 -8.52 18.76
C GLN A 30 19.19 -8.49 17.24
N ILE A 31 19.30 -7.30 16.66
CA ILE A 31 19.64 -7.09 15.25
C ILE A 31 21.11 -6.68 15.15
N GLU A 32 21.93 -7.51 14.50
CA GLU A 32 23.35 -7.24 14.22
C GLU A 32 23.50 -6.92 12.73
N ALA A 33 23.80 -5.67 12.39
CA ALA A 33 24.12 -5.29 11.00
C ALA A 33 25.65 -5.25 10.81
N LYS A 34 26.17 -5.95 9.79
CA LYS A 34 27.57 -5.80 9.37
C LYS A 34 27.64 -4.68 8.34
N PHE A 35 28.08 -3.50 8.76
CA PHE A 35 28.32 -2.37 7.86
C PHE A 35 29.73 -2.48 7.27
N GLU A 36 29.83 -2.76 5.97
CA GLU A 36 31.04 -2.45 5.20
C GLU A 36 30.87 -1.04 4.60
N GLN A 37 31.95 -0.27 4.68
CA GLN A 37 31.99 1.20 4.65
C GLN A 37 31.32 1.82 3.41
N LEU A 38 30.28 2.63 3.63
CA LEU A 38 29.84 3.66 2.68
C LEU A 38 30.37 5.02 3.16
N LYS A 39 31.33 5.58 2.42
CA LYS A 39 31.81 6.96 2.64
C LYS A 39 30.71 7.95 2.27
N TRP A 40 30.39 8.87 3.17
CA TRP A 40 29.58 10.06 2.89
C TRP A 40 30.34 11.31 3.35
N ASN A 41 30.53 12.25 2.42
CA ASN A 41 31.15 13.55 2.67
C ASN A 41 30.16 14.49 3.39
N GLU A 42 30.69 15.25 4.35
CA GLU A 42 30.00 16.32 5.06
C GLU A 42 29.92 17.60 4.21
N SER A 43 28.83 18.37 4.33
CA SER A 43 28.90 19.79 4.74
C SER A 43 27.54 20.45 5.02
N LYS A 44 27.48 21.02 6.24
CA LYS A 44 26.90 22.32 6.70
C LYS A 44 25.37 22.54 6.85
N ASN A 45 25.01 22.67 8.14
CA ASN A 45 24.14 23.64 8.82
C ASN A 45 22.85 24.14 8.17
N ILE A 46 21.71 23.78 8.76
CA ILE A 46 20.52 24.65 8.88
C ILE A 46 19.89 24.43 10.27
N PHE A 47 19.80 25.50 11.06
CA PHE A 47 18.97 25.58 12.26
C PHE A 47 17.52 25.79 11.84
N ILE A 48 16.60 24.98 12.36
CA ILE A 48 15.18 25.32 12.43
C ILE A 48 14.70 24.90 13.81
N SER A 49 14.43 25.87 14.68
CA SER A 49 13.53 25.65 15.81
C SER A 49 12.12 25.53 15.22
N LYS A 50 11.41 24.47 15.59
CA LYS A 50 9.95 24.45 15.52
C LYS A 50 9.45 24.09 16.90
N ASN A 51 8.75 25.08 17.47
CA ASN A 51 7.94 24.94 18.67
C ASN A 51 7.17 23.63 18.64
N SER A 52 7.30 22.90 19.75
CA SER A 52 6.47 21.78 20.14
C SER A 52 5.00 22.19 20.13
N ILE A 53 4.28 21.78 19.10
CA ILE A 53 2.86 21.49 19.20
C ILE A 53 2.77 19.97 19.09
N GLU A 54 2.92 19.28 20.23
CA GLU A 54 2.52 17.87 20.35
C GLU A 54 1.00 17.80 20.22
N ASN A 55 0.50 17.88 18.98
CA ASN A 55 -0.86 17.53 18.66
C ASN A 55 -0.82 16.34 17.69
N THR A 56 -0.11 15.28 18.08
CA THR A 56 -0.23 13.99 17.40
C THR A 56 -1.68 13.56 17.58
N GLN A 57 -2.50 13.68 16.53
CA GLN A 57 -3.86 13.14 16.54
C GLN A 57 -3.73 11.64 16.77
N LYS A 58 -3.97 11.20 18.01
CA LYS A 58 -3.88 9.79 18.40
C LYS A 58 -5.12 9.05 17.92
N CYS A 59 -4.97 7.76 17.64
CA CYS A 59 -6.07 6.87 17.28
C CYS A 59 -7.20 6.91 18.31
N LEU A 60 -8.36 7.44 17.91
CA LEU A 60 -9.61 7.31 18.65
C LEU A 60 -10.17 5.91 18.43
N LYS A 61 -10.01 5.05 19.43
CA LYS A 61 -10.34 3.63 19.31
C LYS A 61 -11.83 3.39 19.33
N ARG A 62 -12.29 2.52 18.44
CA ARG A 62 -13.64 1.94 18.47
C ARG A 62 -13.56 0.44 18.23
N HIS A 63 -14.20 -0.32 19.10
CA HIS A 63 -14.30 -1.77 18.99
C HIS A 63 -15.61 -2.15 18.31
N PHE A 64 -15.54 -3.22 17.52
CA PHE A 64 -16.68 -3.92 16.95
C PHE A 64 -16.57 -5.40 17.38
N SER A 65 -17.32 -6.30 16.74
CA SER A 65 -17.27 -7.76 17.03
C SER A 65 -16.00 -8.47 16.57
N ALA A 66 -14.89 -7.75 16.34
CA ALA A 66 -13.63 -8.28 15.82
C ALA A 66 -12.53 -8.29 16.91
N ASP A 67 -11.45 -9.04 16.66
CA ASP A 67 -10.33 -9.25 17.59
C ASP A 67 -9.47 -8.00 17.87
N SER A 68 -9.88 -6.83 17.37
CA SER A 68 -9.14 -5.58 17.51
C SER A 68 -10.05 -4.34 17.43
N PHE A 69 -9.43 -3.17 17.32
CA PHE A 69 -10.12 -1.88 17.20
C PHE A 69 -9.80 -1.18 15.89
N VAL A 70 -10.65 -0.25 15.49
CA VAL A 70 -10.39 0.71 14.41
C VAL A 70 -10.07 2.08 14.98
N CYS A 71 -9.38 2.91 14.19
CA CYS A 71 -9.21 4.33 14.49
C CYS A 71 -10.30 5.14 13.79
N VAL A 72 -11.03 5.94 14.55
CA VAL A 72 -12.16 6.73 14.05
C VAL A 72 -11.65 8.03 13.45
N CYS A 73 -11.92 8.22 12.15
CA CYS A 73 -11.67 9.48 11.44
C CYS A 73 -12.99 10.15 11.02
N ASN A 74 -13.03 11.48 11.02
CA ASN A 74 -14.19 12.28 10.61
C ASN A 74 -13.76 13.55 9.85
N SER A 75 -14.45 14.68 9.98
CA SER A 75 -14.09 15.94 9.28
C SER A 75 -13.11 16.82 10.05
N ILE A 76 -12.93 16.56 11.35
CA ILE A 76 -12.14 17.37 12.28
C ILE A 76 -10.97 16.59 12.90
N HIS A 77 -11.00 15.26 12.86
CA HIS A 77 -10.01 14.40 13.48
C HIS A 77 -9.73 13.17 12.63
N CYS A 78 -8.45 12.84 12.45
CA CYS A 78 -8.00 11.54 11.98
C CYS A 78 -6.57 11.27 12.49
N ASP A 79 -6.26 10.04 12.87
CA ASP A 79 -4.94 9.74 13.42
C ASP A 79 -3.83 9.74 12.37
N GLN A 80 -2.62 10.05 12.82
CA GLN A 80 -1.45 10.15 11.95
C GLN A 80 -0.25 9.46 12.60
N PRO A 81 0.51 8.63 11.85
CA PRO A 81 1.77 8.10 12.32
C PRO A 81 2.75 9.24 12.58
N GLU A 82 3.53 9.13 13.66
CA GLU A 82 4.61 10.09 13.91
C GLU A 82 5.65 10.04 12.79
N GLU A 83 6.20 11.20 12.39
CA GLU A 83 7.24 11.25 11.36
C GLU A 83 8.50 10.49 11.79
N ILE A 84 9.18 9.87 10.82
CA ILE A 84 10.49 9.24 11.05
C ILE A 84 11.47 10.34 11.48
N GLY A 85 12.17 10.13 12.59
CA GLY A 85 13.16 11.09 13.08
C GLY A 85 14.45 11.08 12.26
N LYS A 86 15.42 11.91 12.65
CA LYS A 86 16.74 11.94 11.99
C LYS A 86 17.57 10.72 12.40
N PHE A 87 18.13 10.02 11.42
CA PHE A 87 19.11 8.96 11.67
C PHE A 87 20.48 9.57 11.97
N THR A 88 21.06 9.19 13.10
CA THR A 88 22.38 9.64 13.59
C THR A 88 23.46 8.58 13.43
N GLY A 89 23.10 7.40 12.90
CA GLY A 89 23.95 6.20 12.91
C GLY A 89 24.01 5.50 14.26
N LYS A 90 23.50 6.12 15.33
CA LYS A 90 23.44 5.58 16.70
C LYS A 90 22.02 5.29 17.16
N ASN A 91 21.05 5.44 16.28
CA ASN A 91 19.63 5.24 16.57
C ASN A 91 18.92 4.46 15.46
N ALA A 92 17.84 3.81 15.83
CA ALA A 92 16.89 3.16 14.95
C ALA A 92 15.47 3.57 15.36
N PHE A 93 14.54 3.60 14.42
CA PHE A 93 13.13 3.84 14.70
C PHE A 93 12.32 2.57 14.45
N ILE A 94 11.42 2.25 15.38
CA ILE A 94 10.46 1.16 15.22
C ILE A 94 9.04 1.73 15.21
N TYR A 95 8.20 1.16 14.35
CA TYR A 95 6.75 1.38 14.37
C TYR A 95 6.09 0.08 14.77
N GLN A 96 5.27 0.12 15.81
CA GLN A 96 4.63 -1.07 16.35
C GLN A 96 3.10 -0.93 16.28
N THR A 97 2.45 -2.00 15.82
CA THR A 97 0.99 -2.16 15.78
C THR A 97 0.66 -3.49 16.45
N ASP A 98 -0.34 -3.51 17.31
CA ASP A 98 -0.80 -4.73 17.98
C ASP A 98 -2.33 -4.76 18.12
N PRO A 99 -2.97 -5.92 18.31
CA PRO A 99 -4.42 -6.02 18.35
C PRO A 99 -5.10 -5.23 19.49
N ILE A 100 -4.38 -4.89 20.55
CA ILE A 100 -4.92 -4.41 21.82
C ILE A 100 -4.72 -2.90 21.98
N LYS A 101 -3.50 -2.40 21.73
CA LYS A 101 -3.09 -1.06 22.12
C LYS A 101 -2.58 -0.19 20.98
N GLN A 102 -1.60 -0.65 20.20
CA GLN A 102 -0.78 0.24 19.39
C GLN A 102 -1.21 0.27 17.93
N ARG A 103 -1.05 1.43 17.29
CA ARG A 103 -1.28 1.69 15.86
C ARG A 103 -0.15 2.55 15.36
N LEU A 104 0.80 1.94 14.63
CA LEU A 104 2.00 2.60 14.14
C LEU A 104 2.68 3.47 15.23
N ASN A 105 2.73 2.96 16.46
CA ASN A 105 3.33 3.66 17.58
C ASN A 105 4.84 3.69 17.39
N LYS A 106 5.41 4.90 17.29
CA LYS A 106 6.84 5.07 17.09
C LYS A 106 7.60 4.89 18.41
N LYS A 107 8.78 4.26 18.35
CA LYS A 107 9.80 4.33 19.40
C LYS A 107 11.18 4.49 18.76
N GLU A 108 12.03 5.27 19.41
CA GLU A 108 13.44 5.37 19.07
C GLU A 108 14.25 4.42 19.94
N LEU A 109 15.11 3.63 19.29
CA LEU A 109 16.03 2.70 19.92
C LEU A 109 17.46 3.22 19.74
N LYS A 110 18.31 2.98 20.73
CA LYS A 110 19.75 3.26 20.64
C LYS A 110 20.46 2.03 20.06
N ILE A 111 21.30 2.26 19.05
CA ILE A 111 22.19 1.24 18.50
C ILE A 111 23.42 1.18 19.41
N ILE A 112 23.66 0.01 19.99
CA ILE A 112 24.80 -0.22 20.88
C ILE A 112 25.90 -0.91 20.08
N GLU A 113 27.07 -0.28 20.00
CA GLU A 113 28.27 -0.95 19.50
C GLU A 113 28.75 -1.96 20.55
N ARG A 114 28.81 -3.22 20.16
CA ARG A 114 29.35 -4.27 21.02
C ARG A 114 30.86 -4.08 21.12
N LYS A 115 31.34 -3.48 22.21
CA LYS A 115 32.76 -3.51 22.55
C LYS A 115 33.10 -4.96 22.92
N ASN A 116 34.05 -5.57 22.20
CA ASN A 116 34.61 -6.88 22.50
C ASN A 116 35.36 -6.84 23.84
N LYS A 117 34.64 -6.77 24.96
CA LYS A 117 35.19 -7.07 26.28
C LYS A 117 34.82 -8.50 26.64
N GLY A 118 35.64 -9.44 26.18
CA GLY A 118 35.98 -10.73 26.82
C GLY A 118 34.92 -11.69 27.35
N ILE A 119 33.62 -11.37 27.37
CA ILE A 119 32.60 -12.19 28.01
C ILE A 119 31.57 -12.59 26.97
N LYS A 120 31.63 -13.86 26.55
CA LYS A 120 30.52 -14.56 25.89
C LYS A 120 29.39 -14.71 26.92
N LEU A 121 28.61 -13.65 27.13
CA LEU A 121 27.28 -13.78 27.71
C LEU A 121 26.42 -14.48 26.66
N GLU A 122 26.32 -15.80 26.76
CA GLU A 122 25.26 -16.57 26.12
C GLU A 122 23.95 -16.21 26.83
N LEU A 123 23.30 -15.16 26.33
CA LEU A 123 21.92 -14.87 26.68
C LEU A 123 21.07 -16.06 26.19
N GLN A 124 20.69 -16.94 27.12
CA GLN A 124 19.77 -18.03 26.86
C GLN A 124 18.44 -17.45 26.36
N ASN A 125 17.84 -18.09 25.35
CA ASN A 125 16.68 -17.58 24.62
C ASN A 125 16.92 -16.17 24.03
N THR A 126 17.79 -16.06 23.02
CA THR A 126 17.88 -14.85 22.18
C THR A 126 17.75 -15.20 20.71
N VAL A 127 16.96 -14.40 19.98
CA VAL A 127 16.92 -14.47 18.51
C VAL A 127 17.82 -13.38 17.96
N LYS A 128 18.81 -13.79 17.17
CA LYS A 128 19.77 -12.90 16.52
C LYS A 128 19.49 -12.84 15.03
N ILE A 129 19.19 -11.65 14.54
CA ILE A 129 18.98 -11.38 13.12
C ILE A 129 20.20 -10.64 12.58
N ARG A 130 20.84 -11.19 11.55
CA ARG A 130 21.99 -10.56 10.89
C ARG A 130 21.62 -10.01 9.54
N ILE A 131 22.01 -8.76 9.28
CA ILE A 131 21.77 -8.07 8.01
C ILE A 131 23.10 -7.91 7.28
N ASN A 132 23.17 -8.44 6.05
CA ASN A 132 24.29 -8.25 5.12
C ASN A 132 23.89 -7.22 4.04
N ALA A 133 24.33 -5.97 4.20
CA ALA A 133 23.99 -4.89 3.26
C ALA A 133 24.66 -5.04 1.88
N SER A 134 25.70 -5.87 1.76
CA SER A 134 26.39 -6.13 0.50
C SER A 134 25.62 -7.08 -0.42
N GLN A 135 24.66 -7.83 0.13
CA GLN A 135 23.80 -8.72 -0.65
C GLN A 135 22.50 -8.00 -1.01
N GLN A 136 22.37 -7.61 -2.28
CA GLN A 136 21.20 -6.90 -2.80
C GLN A 136 20.22 -7.85 -3.51
N TYR A 137 18.94 -7.49 -3.49
CA TYR A 137 17.86 -8.23 -4.16
C TYR A 137 17.06 -7.29 -5.08
N GLN A 138 15.75 -7.51 -5.22
CA GLN A 138 14.89 -6.69 -6.07
C GLN A 138 14.77 -5.25 -5.58
N LYS A 139 14.59 -4.33 -6.53
CA LYS A 139 14.12 -2.96 -6.23
C LYS A 139 12.63 -2.99 -5.93
N ILE A 140 12.20 -2.23 -4.93
CA ILE A 140 10.79 -2.09 -4.56
C ILE A 140 10.19 -0.92 -5.32
N LEU A 141 9.16 -1.19 -6.13
CA LEU A 141 8.43 -0.16 -6.89
C LEU A 141 7.66 0.78 -5.96
N GLY A 142 6.98 0.22 -4.95
CA GLY A 142 6.23 0.98 -3.97
C GLY A 142 5.10 0.16 -3.34
N PHE A 143 4.25 0.84 -2.59
CA PHE A 143 3.11 0.27 -1.88
C PHE A 143 1.87 1.14 -2.13
N GLY A 144 0.69 0.52 -2.12
CA GLY A 144 -0.49 1.16 -2.69
C GLY A 144 -1.81 0.43 -2.47
N GLY A 145 -2.84 0.97 -3.11
CA GLY A 145 -4.20 0.43 -3.15
C GLY A 145 -4.81 0.53 -4.55
N ALA A 146 -6.09 0.17 -4.69
CA ALA A 146 -6.80 0.22 -5.97
C ALA A 146 -7.85 1.34 -5.99
N PHE A 147 -7.93 2.06 -7.11
CA PHE A 147 -8.97 3.03 -7.44
C PHE A 147 -10.12 2.33 -8.18
N THR A 148 -10.82 1.41 -7.48
CA THR A 148 -12.04 0.77 -7.98
C THR A 148 -13.23 1.73 -7.94
N ASP A 149 -14.30 1.42 -8.68
CA ASP A 149 -15.56 2.19 -8.65
C ASP A 149 -16.14 2.24 -7.23
N ALA A 150 -16.11 1.13 -6.49
CA ALA A 150 -16.54 1.10 -5.09
C ALA A 150 -15.75 2.08 -4.19
N VAL A 151 -14.44 2.20 -4.38
CA VAL A 151 -13.62 3.19 -3.65
C VAL A 151 -14.05 4.60 -4.01
N GLY A 152 -14.22 4.87 -5.31
CA GLY A 152 -14.67 6.17 -5.80
C GLY A 152 -16.04 6.58 -5.26
N TYR A 153 -16.99 5.64 -5.26
CA TYR A 153 -18.33 5.81 -4.72
C TYR A 153 -18.31 6.09 -3.22
N ASN A 154 -17.60 5.27 -2.43
CA ASN A 154 -17.49 5.46 -0.98
C ASN A 154 -16.81 6.77 -0.60
N LEU A 155 -15.76 7.18 -1.34
CA LEU A 155 -15.15 8.50 -1.15
C LEU A 155 -16.17 9.61 -1.42
N ASN A 156 -16.99 9.46 -2.45
CA ASN A 156 -17.99 10.45 -2.83
C ASN A 156 -19.14 10.60 -1.82
N LEU A 157 -19.46 9.56 -1.05
CA LEU A 157 -20.42 9.64 0.06
C LEU A 157 -19.91 10.46 1.26
N LEU A 158 -18.59 10.60 1.41
CA LEU A 158 -18.00 11.38 2.50
C LEU A 158 -18.11 12.88 2.24
N SER A 159 -18.25 13.66 3.32
CA SER A 159 -18.05 15.11 3.26
C SER A 159 -16.69 15.46 2.64
N LYS A 160 -16.58 16.60 1.95
CA LYS A 160 -15.32 17.03 1.33
C LYS A 160 -14.14 17.03 2.31
N LYS A 161 -14.37 17.46 3.56
CA LYS A 161 -13.33 17.47 4.61
C LYS A 161 -12.89 16.06 5.00
N THR A 162 -13.84 15.16 5.26
CA THR A 162 -13.55 13.76 5.63
C THR A 162 -12.87 13.01 4.50
N ARG A 163 -13.32 13.20 3.26
CA ARG A 163 -12.70 12.63 2.05
C ARG A 163 -11.24 13.06 1.92
N MET A 164 -10.96 14.35 2.11
CA MET A 164 -9.60 14.88 2.08
C MET A 164 -8.74 14.32 3.21
N GLN A 165 -9.27 14.16 4.43
CA GLN A 165 -8.53 13.52 5.52
C GLN A 165 -8.16 12.08 5.17
N LEU A 166 -9.10 11.29 4.63
CA LEU A 166 -8.85 9.92 4.23
C LEU A 166 -7.79 9.82 3.12
N LEU A 167 -7.89 10.66 2.08
CA LEU A 167 -6.89 10.70 1.01
C LEU A 167 -5.51 11.10 1.53
N ARG A 168 -5.44 12.02 2.50
CA ARG A 168 -4.18 12.41 3.15
C ARG A 168 -3.55 11.27 3.94
N THR A 169 -4.34 10.51 4.70
CA THR A 169 -3.84 9.35 5.45
C THR A 169 -3.17 8.32 4.53
N TYR A 170 -3.64 8.18 3.28
CA TYR A 170 -3.00 7.30 2.30
C TYR A 170 -1.84 7.94 1.54
N PHE A 171 -2.01 9.13 0.98
CA PHE A 171 -1.14 9.63 -0.09
C PHE A 171 -0.32 10.86 0.25
N ASP A 172 -0.62 11.60 1.33
CA ASP A 172 0.11 12.83 1.63
C ASP A 172 1.59 12.55 1.86
N LYS A 173 2.47 13.37 1.30
CA LYS A 173 3.93 13.19 1.41
C LYS A 173 4.47 13.45 2.81
N ASN A 174 3.77 14.26 3.62
CA ASN A 174 4.22 14.66 4.95
C ASN A 174 3.53 13.82 6.04
N ILE A 175 2.25 13.51 5.87
CA ILE A 175 1.44 12.77 6.86
C ILE A 175 0.95 11.43 6.32
N GLY A 176 0.44 10.55 7.20
CA GLY A 176 -0.11 9.27 6.78
C GLY A 176 0.95 8.23 6.38
N ILE A 177 0.58 7.30 5.50
CA ILE A 177 1.38 6.12 5.14
C ILE A 177 2.02 6.19 3.74
N ARG A 178 1.88 7.32 3.03
CA ARG A 178 2.65 7.69 1.85
C ARG A 178 2.64 6.64 0.72
N TYR A 179 1.45 6.20 0.32
CA TYR A 179 1.26 5.36 -0.85
C TYR A 179 1.83 6.01 -2.11
N THR A 180 2.48 5.17 -2.92
CA THR A 180 3.21 5.55 -4.14
C THR A 180 2.73 4.78 -5.37
N VAL A 181 1.86 3.78 -5.19
CA VAL A 181 1.32 2.92 -6.25
C VAL A 181 -0.21 2.98 -6.22
N GLY A 182 -0.84 2.99 -7.40
CA GLY A 182 -2.28 2.95 -7.55
C GLY A 182 -2.71 1.96 -8.64
N ARG A 183 -3.53 0.97 -8.29
CA ARG A 183 -4.11 0.06 -9.30
C ARG A 183 -5.41 0.63 -9.85
N VAL A 184 -5.58 0.68 -11.16
CA VAL A 184 -6.77 1.22 -11.83
C VAL A 184 -7.42 0.14 -12.68
N PRO A 185 -8.62 -0.35 -12.34
CA PRO A 185 -9.37 -1.22 -13.25
C PRO A 185 -9.64 -0.52 -14.58
N ILE A 186 -9.41 -1.20 -15.70
CA ILE A 186 -9.85 -0.75 -17.02
C ILE A 186 -11.30 -1.18 -17.15
N SER A 187 -12.20 -0.21 -17.07
CA SER A 187 -13.65 -0.39 -16.99
C SER A 187 -14.13 -1.09 -15.71
N SER A 188 -15.29 -1.75 -15.77
CA SER A 188 -15.90 -2.40 -14.59
C SER A 188 -15.11 -3.59 -14.04
N CYS A 189 -15.27 -3.84 -12.74
CA CYS A 189 -14.82 -5.04 -12.05
C CYS A 189 -15.92 -5.57 -11.12
N ASP A 190 -15.61 -6.58 -10.31
CA ASP A 190 -16.49 -7.08 -9.26
C ASP A 190 -16.82 -6.03 -8.17
N PHE A 191 -15.97 -5.01 -8.02
CA PHE A 191 -16.20 -3.83 -7.18
C PHE A 191 -16.84 -2.65 -7.93
N SER A 192 -17.69 -2.95 -8.91
CA SER A 192 -18.50 -1.97 -9.65
C SER A 192 -19.99 -2.24 -9.42
N SER A 193 -20.81 -1.18 -9.37
CA SER A 193 -22.27 -1.31 -9.19
C SER A 193 -23.01 -1.79 -10.44
N ARG A 194 -22.37 -1.66 -11.61
CA ARG A 194 -22.85 -2.17 -12.88
C ARG A 194 -21.70 -2.72 -13.71
N VAL A 195 -22.04 -3.59 -14.65
CA VAL A 195 -21.11 -4.10 -15.67
C VAL A 195 -21.12 -3.16 -16.86
N TYR A 196 -19.95 -2.71 -17.28
CA TYR A 196 -19.75 -1.86 -18.45
C TYR A 196 -18.36 -2.11 -19.06
N SER A 197 -18.21 -1.84 -20.36
CA SER A 197 -16.91 -1.66 -21.01
C SER A 197 -16.75 -0.18 -21.45
N TYR A 198 -15.70 0.14 -22.20
CA TYR A 198 -15.58 1.46 -22.84
C TYR A 198 -16.10 1.47 -24.27
N CYS A 199 -16.49 0.32 -24.82
CA CYS A 199 -16.90 0.18 -26.22
C CYS A 199 -17.93 -0.94 -26.33
N ASP A 200 -19.14 -0.69 -25.85
CA ASP A 200 -20.21 -1.69 -25.77
C ASP A 200 -21.03 -1.82 -27.07
N THR A 201 -20.75 -1.02 -28.11
CA THR A 201 -21.35 -1.19 -29.45
C THR A 201 -20.81 -2.45 -30.13
N ASP A 202 -21.71 -3.36 -30.49
CA ASP A 202 -21.37 -4.63 -31.16
C ASP A 202 -20.58 -4.42 -32.46
N ASP A 203 -19.55 -5.26 -32.65
CA ASP A 203 -18.69 -5.31 -33.83
C ASP A 203 -18.04 -3.96 -34.22
N ASP A 204 -17.87 -3.04 -33.26
CA ASP A 204 -17.11 -1.79 -33.45
C ASP A 204 -15.58 -2.04 -33.42
N PHE A 205 -15.09 -2.73 -34.45
CA PHE A 205 -13.67 -3.03 -34.62
C PHE A 205 -12.78 -1.78 -34.73
N LYS A 206 -13.38 -0.62 -35.07
CA LYS A 206 -12.70 0.66 -35.20
C LYS A 206 -12.71 1.47 -33.90
N LEU A 207 -13.37 0.99 -32.84
CA LEU A 207 -13.50 1.66 -31.55
C LEU A 207 -14.06 3.09 -31.69
N LYS A 208 -15.00 3.31 -32.61
CA LYS A 208 -15.61 4.63 -32.84
C LYS A 208 -16.38 5.12 -31.63
N THR A 209 -17.04 4.23 -30.90
CA THR A 209 -17.83 4.55 -29.71
C THR A 209 -17.05 4.39 -28.41
N PHE A 210 -15.72 4.25 -28.49
CA PHE A 210 -14.88 4.19 -27.29
C PHE A 210 -15.00 5.48 -26.48
N SER A 211 -15.47 5.36 -25.24
CA SER A 211 -15.54 6.45 -24.28
C SER A 211 -15.32 5.95 -22.86
N LEU A 212 -14.62 6.74 -22.05
CA LEU A 212 -14.57 6.52 -20.60
C LEU A 212 -15.98 6.63 -19.99
N ALA A 213 -16.22 5.91 -18.91
CA ALA A 213 -17.50 5.93 -18.24
C ALA A 213 -17.58 7.04 -17.18
N GLU A 214 -18.79 7.34 -16.72
CA GLU A 214 -19.05 8.30 -15.63
C GLU A 214 -18.25 7.96 -14.36
N GLU A 215 -18.05 6.67 -14.07
CA GLU A 215 -17.24 6.18 -12.96
C GLU A 215 -15.77 6.62 -13.08
N ASP A 216 -15.22 6.68 -14.29
CA ASP A 216 -13.86 7.21 -14.52
C ASP A 216 -13.83 8.72 -14.32
N LEU A 217 -14.75 9.43 -14.97
CA LEU A 217 -14.75 10.89 -15.08
C LEU A 217 -15.07 11.58 -13.74
N HIS A 218 -15.98 11.00 -12.96
CA HIS A 218 -16.50 11.61 -11.73
C HIS A 218 -16.03 10.93 -10.44
N MET A 219 -15.34 9.79 -10.54
CA MET A 219 -14.82 9.10 -9.36
C MET A 219 -13.31 8.81 -9.48
N LYS A 220 -12.90 7.94 -10.40
CA LYS A 220 -11.50 7.45 -10.42
C LYS A 220 -10.51 8.56 -10.74
N ILE A 221 -10.68 9.27 -11.85
CA ILE A 221 -9.73 10.29 -12.31
C ILE A 221 -9.62 11.44 -11.28
N PRO A 222 -10.70 12.05 -10.77
CA PRO A 222 -10.59 13.12 -9.78
C PRO A 222 -9.85 12.70 -8.49
N HIS A 223 -10.10 11.48 -8.00
CA HIS A 223 -9.42 10.97 -6.79
C HIS A 223 -7.95 10.65 -7.05
N ILE A 224 -7.61 10.10 -8.22
CA ILE A 224 -6.21 9.87 -8.63
C ILE A 224 -5.45 11.19 -8.74
N LEU A 225 -6.04 12.22 -9.36
CA LEU A 225 -5.43 13.54 -9.46
C LEU A 225 -5.19 14.16 -8.08
N THR A 226 -6.17 14.05 -7.18
CA THR A 226 -6.01 14.51 -5.79
C THR A 226 -4.89 13.75 -5.08
N ALA A 227 -4.83 12.43 -5.25
CA ALA A 227 -3.78 11.60 -4.66
C ALA A 227 -2.37 11.98 -5.19
N ASN A 228 -2.22 12.23 -6.50
CA ASN A 228 -0.97 12.71 -7.09
C ASN A 228 -0.52 14.05 -6.49
N ILE A 229 -1.45 15.00 -6.30
CA ILE A 229 -1.14 16.30 -5.69
C ILE A 229 -0.65 16.12 -4.24
N LEU A 230 -1.33 15.27 -3.47
CA LEU A 230 -0.97 14.98 -2.07
C LEU A 230 0.39 14.28 -1.95
N ALA A 231 0.68 13.33 -2.85
CA ALA A 231 1.95 12.63 -2.90
C ALA A 231 3.12 13.53 -3.31
N GLY A 232 2.85 14.68 -3.93
CA GLY A 232 3.86 15.62 -4.42
C GLY A 232 4.74 15.06 -5.55
N SER A 233 4.41 13.88 -6.06
CA SER A 233 5.03 13.22 -7.21
C SER A 233 3.99 12.32 -7.89
N PRO A 234 4.12 12.04 -9.20
CA PRO A 234 3.21 11.13 -9.88
C PRO A 234 3.22 9.74 -9.24
N LEU A 235 2.04 9.20 -8.95
CA LEU A 235 1.88 7.82 -8.52
C LEU A 235 2.24 6.86 -9.66
N ASN A 236 2.82 5.71 -9.31
CA ASN A 236 2.98 4.60 -10.24
C ASN A 236 1.62 3.92 -10.43
N LEU A 237 0.96 4.20 -11.56
CA LEU A 237 -0.34 3.61 -11.87
C LEU A 237 -0.20 2.29 -12.63
N VAL A 238 -0.90 1.27 -12.14
CA VAL A 238 -0.97 -0.06 -12.78
C VAL A 238 -2.41 -0.30 -13.24
N ALA A 239 -2.63 -0.32 -14.56
CA ALA A 239 -3.94 -0.58 -15.12
C ALA A 239 -4.17 -2.07 -15.39
N THR A 240 -5.37 -2.57 -15.07
CA THR A 240 -5.72 -3.99 -15.31
C THR A 240 -7.14 -4.13 -15.79
N SER A 241 -7.37 -4.82 -16.90
CA SER A 241 -8.70 -5.15 -17.39
C SER A 241 -9.22 -6.45 -16.78
N TRP A 242 -10.48 -6.47 -16.36
CA TRP A 242 -11.16 -7.70 -15.90
C TRP A 242 -11.73 -8.52 -17.05
N SER A 243 -12.15 -7.86 -18.12
CA SER A 243 -12.84 -8.48 -19.24
C SER A 243 -12.78 -7.57 -20.47
N ALA A 244 -12.73 -8.17 -21.65
CA ALA A 244 -12.98 -7.46 -22.90
C ALA A 244 -14.48 -7.12 -23.04
N PRO A 245 -14.85 -6.13 -23.88
CA PRO A 245 -16.25 -5.89 -24.26
C PRO A 245 -16.98 -7.18 -24.64
N ALA A 246 -18.25 -7.28 -24.27
CA ALA A 246 -19.02 -8.52 -24.38
C ALA A 246 -19.03 -9.10 -25.81
N TRP A 247 -19.16 -8.25 -26.82
CA TRP A 247 -19.20 -8.65 -28.23
C TRP A 247 -17.88 -9.24 -28.76
N MET A 248 -16.75 -8.97 -28.08
CA MET A 248 -15.45 -9.56 -28.39
C MET A 248 -15.27 -10.97 -27.80
N LYS A 249 -16.12 -11.40 -26.86
CA LYS A 249 -15.98 -12.68 -26.15
C LYS A 249 -16.89 -13.77 -26.72
N THR A 250 -16.45 -15.02 -26.66
CA THR A 250 -17.23 -16.20 -27.09
C THR A 250 -18.53 -16.36 -26.29
N SER A 251 -18.52 -15.96 -25.01
CA SER A 251 -19.69 -16.01 -24.13
C SER A 251 -20.71 -14.89 -24.36
N ARG A 252 -20.39 -13.89 -25.20
CA ARG A 252 -21.18 -12.65 -25.37
C ARG A 252 -21.51 -11.94 -24.06
N LYS A 253 -20.70 -12.15 -23.02
CA LYS A 253 -20.87 -11.60 -21.68
C LYS A 253 -19.53 -11.18 -21.09
N MET A 254 -19.49 -10.02 -20.46
CA MET A 254 -18.32 -9.61 -19.67
C MET A 254 -18.14 -10.52 -18.43
N PRO A 255 -19.18 -10.81 -17.62
CA PRO A 255 -19.07 -11.74 -16.51
C PRO A 255 -19.01 -13.20 -16.99
N GLY A 256 -18.34 -14.04 -16.21
CA GLY A 256 -18.20 -15.47 -16.49
C GLY A 256 -17.09 -15.83 -17.49
N GLY A 257 -16.89 -17.14 -17.65
CA GLY A 257 -15.88 -17.70 -18.54
C GLY A 257 -16.16 -17.38 -20.01
N GLY A 258 -15.11 -17.03 -20.74
CA GLY A 258 -15.16 -16.75 -22.18
C GLY A 258 -13.83 -16.18 -22.65
N ILE A 259 -13.36 -16.65 -23.79
CA ILE A 259 -12.13 -16.16 -24.44
C ILE A 259 -12.50 -15.14 -25.52
N LEU A 260 -11.51 -14.41 -26.02
CA LEU A 260 -11.70 -13.58 -27.22
C LEU A 260 -12.12 -14.46 -28.40
N ARG A 261 -13.03 -13.96 -29.22
CA ARG A 261 -13.49 -14.62 -30.45
C ARG A 261 -12.38 -14.64 -31.50
N GLY A 262 -12.45 -15.61 -32.41
CA GLY A 262 -11.52 -15.69 -33.53
C GLY A 262 -10.16 -16.26 -33.17
N LYS A 263 -9.18 -16.09 -34.07
CA LYS A 263 -7.82 -16.59 -33.92
C LYS A 263 -6.94 -15.55 -33.21
N LEU A 264 -5.87 -16.01 -32.58
CA LEU A 264 -4.73 -15.17 -32.21
C LEU A 264 -4.26 -14.43 -33.48
N ASP A 265 -4.02 -13.12 -33.42
CA ASP A 265 -3.80 -12.21 -34.57
C ASP A 265 -5.02 -11.94 -35.47
N GLY A 266 -6.21 -12.34 -35.04
CA GLY A 266 -7.47 -11.96 -35.68
C GLY A 266 -7.95 -10.56 -35.30
N PRO A 267 -9.03 -10.07 -35.95
CA PRO A 267 -9.55 -8.72 -35.71
C PRO A 267 -9.95 -8.47 -34.25
N PHE A 268 -10.49 -9.46 -33.54
CA PHE A 268 -10.85 -9.31 -32.12
C PHE A 268 -9.64 -9.11 -31.21
N TYR A 269 -8.54 -9.84 -31.44
CA TYR A 269 -7.31 -9.69 -30.65
C TYR A 269 -6.63 -8.34 -30.94
N HIS A 270 -6.56 -7.95 -32.21
CA HIS A 270 -6.05 -6.62 -32.59
C HIS A 270 -6.90 -5.49 -32.01
N THR A 271 -8.22 -5.56 -32.14
CA THR A 271 -9.11 -4.54 -31.57
C THR A 271 -9.01 -4.49 -30.04
N TYR A 272 -8.90 -5.62 -29.34
CA TYR A 272 -8.72 -5.60 -27.89
C TYR A 272 -7.37 -4.99 -27.47
N ALA A 273 -6.28 -5.28 -28.20
CA ALA A 273 -5.00 -4.59 -27.98
C ALA A 273 -5.11 -3.07 -28.20
N HIS A 274 -5.84 -2.63 -29.25
CA HIS A 274 -6.12 -1.21 -29.48
C HIS A 274 -7.03 -0.59 -28.40
N TYR A 275 -7.98 -1.36 -27.87
CA TYR A 275 -8.85 -0.95 -26.77
C TYR A 275 -8.03 -0.66 -25.51
N LEU A 276 -7.11 -1.55 -25.15
CA LEU A 276 -6.18 -1.33 -24.04
C LEU A 276 -5.25 -0.14 -24.29
N ARG A 277 -4.73 0.01 -25.52
CA ARG A 277 -3.89 1.16 -25.88
C ARG A 277 -4.64 2.49 -25.76
N ARG A 278 -5.91 2.54 -26.17
CA ARG A 278 -6.71 3.78 -26.16
C ARG A 278 -7.12 4.24 -24.77
N PHE A 279 -7.05 3.36 -23.78
CA PHE A 279 -7.24 3.70 -22.38
C PHE A 279 -6.07 4.53 -21.80
N PHE A 280 -4.84 4.29 -22.27
CA PHE A 280 -3.64 5.05 -21.89
C PHE A 280 -3.50 6.33 -22.72
#